data_AF-A0A2D7IKV5-F1
#
_entry.id   AF-A0A2D7IKV5-F1
#
_cell.length_a   1.000
_cell.length_b   1.000
_cell.length_c   1.000
_cell.angle_alpha   90.00
_cell.angle_beta   90.00
_cell.angle_gamma   90.00
#
_symmetry.space_group_name_H-M   'P 1'
#
loop_
_entity.id
_entity.type
_entity.pdbx_description
1 polymer ?
#
loop_
_entity_poly.entity_id
_entity_poly.type
_entity_poly.pdbx_seq_one_letter_code
_entity_poly.pdbx_strand_id
1 'polypeptide(L)'
;MWKDNTEAILKDIILLYESSEIQNSQNLEKLFKSFIQTSGFGFGQVMKPMRLALCGSLTGPSLFELMELLGIEESLKRISLYINKNKNE
;
A
#
# COMPACT_ATOMS: atom_id res chain seq x y z
N MET A 1 12.14 6.12 1.33
CA MET A 1 12.34 7.31 2.19
C MET A 1 11.00 7.63 2.80
N TRP A 2 10.89 7.38 4.10
CA TRP A 2 9.81 7.89 4.92
C TRP A 2 9.85 9.42 4.88
N LYS A 3 8.70 10.03 4.69
CA LYS A 3 8.45 11.48 4.65
C LYS A 3 7.29 11.78 5.57
N ASP A 4 7.12 13.03 5.98
CA ASP A 4 6.11 13.49 6.95
C ASP A 4 4.69 12.94 6.67
N ASN A 5 4.28 12.85 5.40
CA ASN A 5 2.94 12.37 5.03
C ASN A 5 2.84 10.85 4.78
N THR A 6 3.92 10.09 4.95
CA THR A 6 3.96 8.66 4.59
C THR A 6 3.06 7.83 5.48
N GLU A 7 3.00 8.13 6.77
CA GLU A 7 2.10 7.46 7.71
C GLU A 7 0.64 7.65 7.31
N ALA A 8 0.24 8.89 7.00
CA ALA A 8 -1.13 9.21 6.59
C ALA A 8 -1.50 8.47 5.30
N ILE A 9 -0.64 8.51 4.29
CA ILE A 9 -0.82 7.80 3.02
C ILE A 9 -1.05 6.29 3.25
N LEU A 10 -0.21 5.65 4.07
CA LEU A 10 -0.32 4.21 4.30
C LEU A 10 -1.57 3.84 5.10
N LYS A 11 -2.03 4.71 6.01
CA LYS A 11 -3.31 4.54 6.71
C LYS A 11 -4.50 4.65 5.78
N ASP A 12 -4.50 5.63 4.86
CA ASP A 12 -5.55 5.76 3.85
C ASP A 12 -5.61 4.53 2.94
N ILE A 13 -4.46 3.96 2.59
CA ILE A 13 -4.38 2.70 1.85
C ILE A 13 -4.93 1.52 2.64
N ILE A 14 -4.67 1.46 3.95
CA ILE A 14 -5.25 0.41 4.80
C ILE A 14 -6.78 0.51 4.75
N LEU A 15 -7.34 1.71 5.01
CA LEU A 15 -8.78 1.95 4.98
C LEU A 15 -9.40 1.64 3.61
N LEU A 16 -8.71 2.01 2.52
CA LEU A 16 -9.15 1.75 1.15
C LEU A 16 -9.37 0.26 0.90
N TYR A 17 -8.44 -0.59 1.34
CA TYR A 17 -8.51 -2.03 1.06
C TYR A 17 -9.30 -2.80 2.11
N GLU A 18 -9.31 -2.38 3.39
CA GLU A 18 -10.16 -2.96 4.44
C GLU A 18 -11.66 -2.81 4.11
N SER A 19 -12.04 -1.70 3.47
CA SER A 19 -13.42 -1.45 3.05
C SER A 19 -13.80 -2.13 1.72
N SER A 20 -12.88 -2.86 1.09
CA SER A 20 -13.09 -3.50 -0.21
C SER A 20 -13.14 -5.02 -0.10
N GLU A 21 -14.06 -5.67 -0.83
CA GLU A 21 -14.10 -7.13 -0.97
C GLU A 21 -13.21 -7.64 -2.13
N ILE A 22 -12.30 -6.80 -2.62
CA ILE A 22 -11.51 -7.07 -3.81
C ILE A 22 -10.29 -7.91 -3.45
N GLN A 23 -10.08 -9.02 -4.17
CA GLN A 23 -8.93 -9.90 -3.94
C GLN A 23 -8.04 -10.09 -5.18
N ASN A 24 -8.52 -9.79 -6.39
CA ASN A 24 -7.72 -9.96 -7.60
C ASN A 24 -6.87 -8.72 -7.95
N SER A 25 -5.66 -8.96 -8.47
CA SER A 25 -4.67 -7.93 -8.77
C SER A 25 -5.17 -6.82 -9.69
N GLN A 26 -5.94 -7.15 -10.73
CA GLN A 26 -6.48 -6.17 -11.69
C GLN A 26 -7.39 -5.14 -11.00
N ASN A 27 -8.30 -5.62 -10.15
CA ASN A 27 -9.23 -4.77 -9.43
C ASN A 27 -8.53 -4.00 -8.29
N LEU A 28 -7.52 -4.59 -7.64
CA LEU A 28 -6.69 -3.90 -6.64
C LEU A 28 -5.94 -2.72 -7.26
N GLU A 29 -5.36 -2.92 -8.45
CA GLU A 29 -4.68 -1.87 -9.21
C GLU A 29 -5.66 -0.78 -9.65
N LYS A 30 -6.85 -1.17 -10.11
CA LYS A 30 -7.88 -0.20 -10.53
C LYS A 30 -8.33 0.68 -9.35
N LEU A 31 -8.63 0.07 -8.21
CA LEU A 31 -9.01 0.79 -6.99
C LEU A 31 -7.90 1.73 -6.54
N PHE A 32 -6.65 1.25 -6.56
CA PHE A 32 -5.47 2.07 -6.27
C PHE A 32 -5.38 3.30 -7.18
N LYS A 33 -5.49 3.10 -8.50
CA LYS A 33 -5.42 4.22 -9.46
C LYS A 33 -6.53 5.23 -9.23
N SER A 34 -7.75 4.79 -8.91
CA SER A 34 -8.85 5.68 -8.54
C SER A 34 -8.56 6.47 -7.27
N PHE A 35 -8.01 5.82 -6.23
CA PHE A 35 -7.57 6.51 -5.01
C PHE A 35 -6.48 7.56 -5.28
N ILE A 36 -5.49 7.26 -6.12
CA ILE A 36 -4.45 8.22 -6.49
C ILE A 36 -5.04 9.46 -7.18
N GLN A 37 -6.06 9.28 -8.03
CA GLN A 37 -6.72 10.39 -8.72
C GLN A 37 -7.48 11.32 -7.76
N THR A 38 -8.03 10.80 -6.67
CA THR A 38 -8.86 11.57 -5.72
C THR A 38 -8.10 12.06 -4.49
N SER A 39 -7.01 11.39 -4.10
CA SER A 39 -6.25 11.71 -2.88
C SER A 39 -5.32 12.93 -3.01
N GLY A 40 -4.99 13.35 -4.23
CA GLY A 40 -4.02 14.42 -4.48
C GLY A 40 -2.56 14.01 -4.26
N PHE A 41 -2.29 12.75 -3.88
CA PHE A 41 -0.94 12.22 -3.76
C PHE A 41 -0.38 11.77 -5.11
N GLY A 42 0.92 11.99 -5.33
CA GLY A 42 1.58 11.46 -6.52
C GLY A 42 1.73 9.93 -6.46
N PHE A 43 1.53 9.24 -7.57
CA PHE A 43 1.65 7.77 -7.67
C PHE A 43 2.92 7.22 -6.99
N GLY A 44 4.09 7.81 -7.28
CA GLY A 44 5.37 7.40 -6.70
C GLY A 44 5.51 7.69 -5.20
N GLN A 45 4.72 8.62 -4.65
CA GLN A 45 4.69 8.90 -3.21
C GLN A 45 3.98 7.78 -2.45
N VAL A 46 3.01 7.12 -3.07
CA VAL A 46 2.24 6.02 -2.46
C VAL A 46 2.82 4.65 -2.80
N MET A 47 3.19 4.43 -4.06
CA MET A 47 3.70 3.13 -4.54
C MET A 47 5.01 2.73 -3.87
N LYS A 48 5.93 3.67 -3.63
CA LYS A 48 7.23 3.39 -2.98
C LYS A 48 7.08 2.87 -1.55
N PRO A 49 6.36 3.55 -0.63
CA PRO A 49 6.18 3.04 0.73
C PRO A 49 5.36 1.75 0.76
N MET A 50 4.34 1.58 -0.09
CA MET A 50 3.65 0.29 -0.19
C MET A 50 4.59 -0.86 -0.60
N ARG A 51 5.45 -0.64 -1.61
CA ARG A 51 6.44 -1.65 -2.03
C ARG A 51 7.42 -2.00 -0.92
N LEU A 52 7.94 -1.00 -0.20
CA LEU A 52 8.83 -1.26 0.93
C LEU A 52 8.13 -2.04 2.04
N ALA A 53 6.87 -1.69 2.34
CA ALA A 53 6.09 -2.38 3.36
C ALA A 53 5.81 -3.85 3.01
N LEU A 54 5.50 -4.15 1.75
CA LEU A 54 5.08 -5.49 1.32
C LEU A 54 6.25 -6.38 0.87
N CYS A 55 7.23 -5.81 0.17
CA CYS A 55 8.34 -6.54 -0.45
C CYS A 55 9.67 -6.38 0.29
N GLY A 56 9.82 -5.36 1.16
CA GLY A 56 11.12 -4.98 1.72
C GLY A 56 12.12 -4.40 0.71
N SER A 57 11.72 -4.25 -0.56
CA SER A 57 12.54 -3.72 -1.66
C SER A 57 11.71 -2.80 -2.56
N LEU A 58 12.38 -1.88 -3.26
CA LEU A 58 11.77 -1.02 -4.28
C LEU A 58 11.64 -1.72 -5.64
N THR A 59 12.37 -2.81 -5.84
CA THR A 59 12.33 -3.64 -7.05
C THR A 59 11.63 -4.96 -6.74
N GLY A 60 10.98 -5.56 -7.75
CA GLY A 60 10.29 -6.83 -7.57
C GLY A 60 9.11 -7.01 -8.52
N PRO A 61 8.29 -8.05 -8.29
CA PRO A 61 7.13 -8.37 -9.12
C PRO A 61 6.05 -7.28 -9.05
N SER A 62 4.95 -7.49 -9.78
CA SER A 62 3.77 -6.65 -9.63
C SER A 62 3.33 -6.62 -8.17
N LEU A 63 3.17 -5.43 -7.61
CA LEU A 63 2.77 -5.26 -6.22
C LEU A 63 1.37 -5.84 -5.98
N PHE A 64 0.47 -5.67 -6.95
CA PHE A 64 -0.92 -6.11 -6.82
C PHE A 64 -1.07 -7.62 -7.01
N GLU A 65 -0.24 -8.25 -7.84
CA GLU A 65 -0.15 -9.72 -7.90
C GLU A 65 0.40 -10.29 -6.59
N LEU A 66 1.37 -9.61 -5.96
CA LEU A 66 1.84 -10.00 -4.63
C LEU A 66 0.74 -9.86 -3.57
N MET A 67 -0.03 -8.77 -3.60
CA MET A 67 -1.16 -8.59 -2.67
C MET A 67 -2.25 -9.65 -2.86
N GLU A 68 -2.56 -10.01 -4.11
CA GLU A 68 -3.47 -11.12 -4.43
C GLU A 68 -2.92 -12.46 -3.90
N LEU A 69 -1.63 -12.73 -4.09
CA LEU A 69 -0.99 -13.97 -3.63
C LEU A 69 -0.91 -14.08 -2.10
N LEU A 70 -0.58 -12.98 -1.41
CA LEU A 70 -0.50 -12.94 0.06
C LEU A 70 -1.87 -12.92 0.72
N GLY A 71 -2.89 -12.41 0.02
CA GLY A 71 -4.15 -12.01 0.61
C GLY A 71 -4.12 -10.60 1.19
N ILE A 72 -5.29 -9.97 1.22
CA ILE A 72 -5.45 -8.58 1.65
C ILE A 72 -5.15 -8.41 3.13
N GLU A 73 -5.67 -9.28 4.01
CA GLU A 73 -5.41 -9.18 5.45
C GLU A 73 -3.91 -9.18 5.79
N GLU A 74 -3.15 -10.12 5.21
CA GLU A 74 -1.70 -10.20 5.44
C GLU A 74 -0.97 -9.00 4.84
N SER A 75 -1.41 -8.51 3.67
CA SER A 75 -0.86 -7.29 3.06
C SER A 75 -1.04 -6.08 3.97
N LEU A 76 -2.24 -5.87 4.50
CA LEU A 76 -2.56 -4.74 5.39
C LEU A 76 -1.81 -4.84 6.72
N LYS A 77 -1.69 -6.06 7.27
CA LYS A 77 -0.89 -6.31 8.47
C LYS A 77 0.57 -5.92 8.26
N ARG A 78 1.18 -6.25 7.13
CA ARG A 78 2.56 -5.84 6.78
C ARG A 78 2.70 -4.32 6.65
N ILE A 79 1.72 -3.65 6.05
CA ILE A 79 1.69 -2.18 5.97
C ILE A 79 1.62 -1.57 7.36
N SER A 80 0.76 -2.09 8.24
CA SER A 80 0.65 -1.64 9.63
C SER A 80 1.95 -1.84 10.42
N LEU A 81 2.61 -3.00 10.27
CA LEU A 81 3.92 -3.26 10.87
C LEU A 81 4.99 -2.29 10.36
N TYR A 82 5.00 -2.00 9.06
CA TYR A 82 5.91 -1.02 8.46
C TYR A 82 5.68 0.37 9.05
N ILE A 83 4.43 0.81 9.24
CA ILE A 83 4.11 2.08 9.91
C ILE A 83 4.70 2.09 11.33
N ASN A 84 4.39 1.07 12.13
CA ASN A 84 4.81 1.00 13.52
C ASN A 84 6.34 0.99 13.68
N LYS A 85 7.05 0.34 12.75
CA LYS A 85 8.52 0.30 12.76
C LYS A 85 9.15 1.68 12.51
N ASN A 86 8.59 2.47 11.61
CA ASN A 86 9.16 3.76 11.22
C ASN A 86 8.61 4.95 12.04
N LYS A 87 7.64 4.70 12.94
CA LYS A 87 7.08 5.72 13.84
C LYS A 87 8.01 6.09 15.01
N ASN A 88 9.04 5.28 15.25
CA ASN A 88 9.97 5.42 16.37
C ASN A 88 11.39 5.82 15.92
N GLU A 89 11.57 6.24 14.66
CA GLU A 89 12.79 6.86 14.14
C GLU A 89 12.62 8.38 14.05
#